data_AF-Q0UR41-F1
#
_entry.id   AF-Q0UR41-F1
#
_cell.length_a   1.000
_cell.length_b   1.000
_cell.length_c   1.000
_cell.angle_alpha   90.00
_cell.angle_beta   90.00
_cell.angle_gamma   90.00
#
_symmetry.space_group_name_H-M   'P 1'
#
loop_
_entity.id
_entity.type
_entity.pdbx_description
1 polymer ?
#
loop_
_entity_poly.entity_id
_entity_poly.type
_entity_poly.pdbx_seq_one_letter_code
_entity_poly.pdbx_strand_id
1 'polypeptide(L)'
;MLYAAMIAIDGQYSNDTSTKHNARKLHDTCVKLLEKVAEPDRLCDYQAVFLVEVLSQYRARRAAKTLSPRFGTLYQKAAEECTRVSPELTSIVLSLEQPENVVFGNWMRWVERAAMFLAREPHESLFRQEGVDLPFPAHSLVWDATTLDDWAVAIQQHASSPQRVFEVTQVPVLVPCDPFQSSILIAVFYNRSEIASPYINAPVTEDIDHILDPSFTTKQRLLTAKLLQVTPIRALLAVSGESWILFEKVPSQQAQIIFKTTLRAWINQIWSAPEGASPTVSSKEAVRLAIQILHMALEEQPEDSELNMGSDMGVYFAALVLWAATTAGSSRKTDEFYQPRVNAGIGQAASTDEVVPASKRRRYADEFAKHNA
;
A
#
# COMPACT_ATOMS: atom_id res chain seq x y z
N MET A 1 -21.02 12.64 15.61
CA MET A 1 -19.99 12.65 14.55
C MET A 1 -19.50 11.24 14.24
N LEU A 2 -19.09 10.46 15.25
CA LEU A 2 -18.65 9.07 15.08
C LEU A 2 -19.60 8.21 14.21
N TYR A 3 -20.90 8.15 14.54
CA TYR A 3 -21.88 7.41 13.73
C TYR A 3 -21.92 7.86 12.26
N ALA A 4 -21.78 9.16 12.00
CA ALA A 4 -21.75 9.67 10.63
C ALA A 4 -20.48 9.23 9.89
N ALA A 5 -19.33 9.19 10.57
CA ALA A 5 -18.10 8.65 10.00
C ALA A 5 -18.21 7.14 9.73
N MET A 6 -18.81 6.37 10.65
CA MET A 6 -19.05 4.93 10.46
C MET A 6 -19.99 4.66 9.28
N ILE A 7 -21.11 5.36 9.17
CA ILE A 7 -22.05 5.26 8.04
C ILE A 7 -21.36 5.68 6.73
N ALA A 8 -20.52 6.71 6.76
CA ALA A 8 -19.77 7.14 5.59
C ALA A 8 -18.78 6.06 5.13
N ILE A 9 -18.15 5.32 6.06
CA ILE A 9 -17.27 4.18 5.74
C ILE A 9 -18.07 3.07 5.09
N ASP A 10 -19.10 2.58 5.77
CA ASP A 10 -19.96 1.50 5.28
C ASP A 10 -20.51 1.81 3.88
N GLY A 11 -21.03 3.03 3.69
CA GLY A 11 -21.56 3.44 2.40
C GLY A 11 -20.53 3.54 1.26
N GLN A 12 -19.21 3.60 1.53
CA GLN A 12 -18.19 3.46 0.49
C GLN A 12 -18.04 2.01 -0.02
N TYR A 13 -18.43 1.02 0.79
CA TYR A 13 -18.37 -0.41 0.46
C TYR A 13 -19.66 -0.93 -0.18
N SER A 14 -20.77 -0.20 -0.08
CA SER A 14 -22.02 -0.54 -0.78
C SER A 14 -21.83 -0.62 -2.29
N ASN A 15 -22.46 -1.57 -2.97
CA ASN A 15 -22.45 -1.65 -4.44
C ASN A 15 -23.32 -0.57 -5.11
N ASP A 16 -24.19 0.09 -4.36
CA ASP A 16 -25.06 1.13 -4.88
C ASP A 16 -24.33 2.48 -5.04
N THR A 17 -24.36 3.02 -6.27
CA THR A 17 -23.74 4.31 -6.61
C THR A 17 -24.38 5.47 -5.84
N SER A 18 -25.68 5.40 -5.56
CA SER A 18 -26.38 6.47 -4.82
C SER A 18 -25.92 6.52 -3.35
N THR A 19 -25.76 5.34 -2.74
CA THR A 19 -25.22 5.16 -1.39
C THR A 19 -23.78 5.67 -1.29
N LYS A 20 -22.90 5.32 -2.23
CA LYS A 20 -21.52 5.85 -2.29
C LYS A 20 -21.49 7.37 -2.36
N HIS A 21 -22.37 7.96 -3.17
CA HIS A 21 -22.47 9.42 -3.31
C HIS A 21 -22.92 10.10 -2.01
N ASN A 22 -23.93 9.55 -1.33
CA ASN A 22 -24.39 10.07 -0.05
C ASN A 22 -23.33 9.92 1.05
N ALA A 23 -22.63 8.78 1.08
CA ALA A 23 -21.52 8.54 2.00
C ALA A 23 -20.38 9.56 1.81
N ARG A 24 -20.06 9.96 0.57
CA ARG A 24 -19.09 11.04 0.31
C ARG A 24 -19.55 12.38 0.85
N LYS A 25 -20.82 12.76 0.63
CA LYS A 25 -21.37 14.01 1.19
C LYS A 25 -21.33 14.02 2.71
N LEU A 26 -21.57 12.87 3.33
CA LEU A 26 -21.52 12.69 4.77
C LEU A 26 -20.08 12.84 5.30
N HIS A 27 -19.10 12.25 4.60
CA HIS A 27 -17.68 12.44 4.88
C HIS A 27 -17.25 13.90 4.75
N ASP A 28 -17.59 14.59 3.65
CA ASP A 28 -17.30 16.02 3.45
C ASP A 28 -17.87 16.89 4.58
N THR A 29 -19.05 16.51 5.08
CA THR A 29 -19.71 17.20 6.20
C THR A 29 -18.98 16.92 7.51
N CYS A 30 -18.52 15.68 7.74
CA CYS A 30 -17.71 15.35 8.92
C CYS A 30 -16.39 16.12 8.93
N VAL A 31 -15.69 16.23 7.79
CA VAL A 31 -14.46 17.03 7.66
C VAL A 31 -14.72 18.49 8.03
N LYS A 32 -15.74 19.12 7.45
CA LYS A 32 -16.13 20.51 7.74
C LYS A 32 -16.54 20.74 9.20
N LEU A 33 -17.15 19.74 9.83
CA LEU A 33 -17.52 19.82 11.24
C LEU A 33 -16.28 19.68 12.13
N LEU A 34 -15.36 18.77 11.81
CA LEU A 34 -14.09 18.62 12.53
C LEU A 34 -13.28 19.92 12.53
N GLU A 35 -13.29 20.68 11.44
CA GLU A 35 -12.64 22.00 11.39
C GLU A 35 -13.20 22.99 12.42
N LYS A 36 -14.48 22.86 12.80
CA LYS A 36 -15.20 23.79 13.69
C LYS A 36 -15.23 23.36 15.16
N VAL A 37 -15.09 22.07 15.46
CA VAL A 37 -15.11 21.55 16.83
C VAL A 37 -13.79 21.91 17.52
N ALA A 38 -13.79 22.13 18.84
CA ALA A 38 -12.54 22.31 19.60
C ALA A 38 -11.65 21.04 19.54
N GLU A 39 -10.53 21.03 20.25
CA GLU A 39 -9.68 19.83 20.37
C GLU A 39 -10.52 18.61 20.82
N PRO A 40 -10.33 17.42 20.21
CA PRO A 40 -11.02 16.21 20.63
C PRO A 40 -10.65 15.90 22.08
N ASP A 41 -11.66 15.65 22.91
CA ASP A 41 -11.48 15.37 24.34
C ASP A 41 -12.03 14.00 24.71
N ARG A 42 -13.06 13.53 23.98
CA ARG A 42 -13.68 12.23 24.21
C ARG A 42 -13.12 11.18 23.26
N LEU A 43 -13.09 9.93 23.71
CA LEU A 43 -12.73 8.77 22.90
C LEU A 43 -13.47 8.73 21.55
N CYS A 44 -14.78 9.00 21.55
CA CYS A 44 -15.58 9.01 20.33
C CYS A 44 -15.20 10.11 19.35
N ASP A 45 -14.60 11.20 19.82
CA ASP A 45 -14.10 12.29 18.97
C ASP A 45 -12.80 11.85 18.30
N TYR A 46 -11.91 11.19 19.04
CA TYR A 46 -10.70 10.58 18.50
C TYR A 46 -11.03 9.51 17.45
N GLN A 47 -11.96 8.60 17.75
CA GLN A 47 -12.43 7.60 16.79
C GLN A 47 -13.02 8.26 15.52
N ALA A 48 -13.80 9.34 15.67
CA ALA A 48 -14.34 10.06 14.52
C ALA A 48 -13.23 10.71 13.67
N VAL A 49 -12.24 11.36 14.29
CA VAL A 49 -11.07 11.92 13.59
C VAL A 49 -10.33 10.84 12.82
N PHE A 50 -10.06 9.69 13.45
CA PHE A 50 -9.39 8.56 12.82
C PHE A 50 -10.14 8.06 11.58
N LEU A 51 -11.43 7.74 11.72
CA LEU A 51 -12.24 7.20 10.63
C LEU A 51 -12.38 8.19 9.46
N VAL A 52 -12.54 9.49 9.77
CA VAL A 52 -12.61 10.55 8.75
C VAL A 52 -11.27 10.71 8.03
N GLU A 53 -10.13 10.60 8.73
CA GLU A 53 -8.81 10.64 8.11
C GLU A 53 -8.60 9.45 7.19
N VAL A 54 -8.89 8.22 7.65
CA VAL A 54 -8.79 7.00 6.82
C VAL A 54 -9.61 7.13 5.54
N LEU A 55 -10.86 7.61 5.64
CA LEU A 55 -11.66 7.89 4.45
C LEU A 55 -11.03 8.96 3.54
N SER A 56 -10.50 10.03 4.12
CA SER A 56 -9.84 11.13 3.39
C SER A 56 -8.63 10.66 2.60
N GLN A 57 -7.86 9.71 3.14
CA GLN A 57 -6.64 9.21 2.50
C GLN A 57 -6.92 8.21 1.39
N TYR A 58 -7.90 7.33 1.58
CA TYR A 58 -8.02 6.16 0.71
C TYR A 58 -9.30 6.09 -0.13
N ARG A 59 -10.38 6.78 0.27
CA ARG A 59 -11.69 6.68 -0.40
C ARG A 59 -12.26 8.03 -0.84
N ALA A 60 -11.64 9.14 -0.43
CA ALA A 60 -12.04 10.45 -0.91
C ALA A 60 -11.75 10.61 -2.40
N ARG A 61 -12.53 11.47 -3.06
CA ARG A 61 -12.35 11.81 -4.48
C ARG A 61 -10.95 12.37 -4.77
N ARG A 62 -10.34 13.01 -3.77
CA ARG A 62 -8.98 13.55 -3.80
C ARG A 62 -8.33 13.13 -2.49
N ALA A 63 -7.37 12.21 -2.55
CA ALA A 63 -6.55 11.90 -1.38
C ALA A 63 -5.85 13.19 -0.92
N ALA A 64 -5.95 13.47 0.38
CA ALA A 64 -5.19 14.56 0.96
C ALA A 64 -3.68 14.27 0.82
N LYS A 65 -2.88 15.28 0.50
CA LYS A 65 -1.42 15.12 0.35
C LYS A 65 -0.71 14.89 1.67
N THR A 66 -1.32 15.37 2.75
CA THR A 66 -0.80 15.32 4.11
C THR A 66 -1.92 14.90 5.02
N LEU A 67 -1.56 14.28 6.15
CA LEU A 67 -2.51 14.04 7.22
C LEU A 67 -3.03 15.36 7.78
N SER A 68 -4.26 15.36 8.31
CA SER A 68 -4.77 16.56 8.98
C SER A 68 -3.96 16.84 10.27
N PRO A 69 -3.73 18.12 10.62
CA PRO A 69 -3.04 18.46 11.88
C PRO A 69 -3.69 17.86 13.12
N ARG A 70 -5.02 17.76 13.12
CA ARG A 70 -5.81 17.14 14.20
C ARG A 70 -5.52 15.65 14.33
N PHE A 71 -5.45 14.94 13.21
CA PHE A 71 -5.02 13.55 13.21
C PHE A 71 -3.58 13.44 13.71
N GLY A 72 -2.69 14.36 13.33
CA GLY A 72 -1.33 14.44 13.88
C GLY A 72 -1.30 14.57 15.41
N THR A 73 -2.10 15.48 15.99
CA THR A 73 -2.20 15.63 17.46
C THR A 73 -2.78 14.38 18.14
N LEU A 74 -3.87 13.83 17.59
CA LEU A 74 -4.46 12.58 18.05
C LEU A 74 -3.41 11.46 18.06
N TYR A 75 -2.69 11.33 16.95
CA TYR A 75 -1.68 10.32 16.75
C TYR A 75 -0.54 10.46 17.77
N GLN A 76 -0.04 11.68 17.99
CA GLN A 76 0.98 11.94 19.00
C GLN A 76 0.51 11.52 20.40
N LYS A 77 -0.68 11.94 20.80
CA LYS A 77 -1.27 11.56 22.10
C LYS A 77 -1.41 10.04 22.23
N ALA A 78 -1.89 9.36 21.20
CA ALA A 78 -2.04 7.90 21.20
C ALA A 78 -0.69 7.18 21.30
N ALA A 79 0.37 7.69 20.65
CA ALA A 79 1.71 7.13 20.70
C ALA A 79 2.36 7.27 22.09
N GLU A 80 2.23 8.46 22.70
CA GLU A 80 2.70 8.72 24.07
C GLU A 80 1.99 7.78 25.08
N GLU A 81 0.67 7.62 24.93
CA GLU A 81 -0.12 6.72 25.75
C GLU A 81 0.22 5.25 25.51
N CYS A 82 0.50 4.82 24.27
CA CYS A 82 0.89 3.45 23.94
C CYS A 82 2.16 3.02 24.69
N THR A 83 3.16 3.89 24.65
CA THR A 83 4.45 3.68 25.32
C THR A 83 4.26 3.52 26.84
N ARG A 84 3.33 4.28 27.42
CA ARG A 84 3.00 4.22 28.85
C ARG A 84 2.17 2.99 29.24
N VAL A 85 1.19 2.63 28.40
CA VAL A 85 0.14 1.66 28.71
C VAL A 85 0.56 0.21 28.43
N SER A 86 1.43 -0.02 27.44
CA SER A 86 1.90 -1.37 27.06
C SER A 86 2.44 -2.22 28.22
N PRO A 87 3.34 -1.73 29.10
CA PRO A 87 3.83 -2.52 30.24
C PRO A 87 2.73 -2.83 31.28
N GLU A 88 1.78 -1.93 31.47
CA GLU A 88 0.65 -2.16 32.39
C GLU A 88 -0.33 -3.20 31.85
N LEU A 89 -0.59 -3.19 30.53
CA LEU A 89 -1.40 -4.22 29.88
C LEU A 89 -0.73 -5.59 29.97
N THR A 90 0.58 -5.65 29.78
CA THR A 90 1.35 -6.90 29.95
C THR A 90 1.21 -7.43 31.38
N SER A 91 1.32 -6.57 32.38
CA SER A 91 1.12 -6.94 33.79
C SER A 91 -0.29 -7.46 34.06
N ILE A 92 -1.31 -6.84 33.45
CA ILE A 92 -2.70 -7.29 33.51
C ILE A 92 -2.85 -8.71 32.93
N VAL A 93 -2.25 -8.97 31.76
CA VAL A 93 -2.27 -10.29 31.10
C VAL A 93 -1.63 -11.36 31.97
N LEU A 94 -0.46 -11.08 32.52
CA LEU A 94 0.25 -12.02 33.41
C LEU A 94 -0.50 -12.26 34.73
N SER A 95 -1.38 -11.34 35.14
CA SER A 95 -2.17 -11.44 36.36
C SER A 95 -3.51 -12.19 36.18
N LEU A 96 -3.87 -12.58 34.95
CA LEU A 96 -5.13 -13.29 34.64
C LEU A 96 -5.20 -14.73 35.19
N GLU A 97 -4.12 -15.25 35.79
CA GLU A 97 -4.15 -16.52 36.54
C GLU A 97 -4.90 -16.41 37.90
N GLN A 98 -5.43 -15.22 38.23
CA GLN A 98 -6.12 -14.89 39.49
C GLN A 98 -7.66 -14.86 39.35
N PRO A 99 -8.43 -15.01 40.46
CA PRO A 99 -9.87 -15.34 40.41
C PRO A 99 -10.75 -14.33 39.65
N GLU A 100 -11.89 -14.83 39.14
CA GLU A 100 -12.85 -14.23 38.19
C GLU A 100 -13.15 -12.72 38.37
N ASN A 101 -13.15 -12.21 39.60
CA ASN A 101 -13.41 -10.79 39.89
C ASN A 101 -12.32 -9.83 39.37
N VAL A 102 -11.08 -10.31 39.16
CA VAL A 102 -9.96 -9.51 38.62
C VAL A 102 -10.03 -9.41 37.09
N VAL A 103 -10.58 -10.43 36.44
CA VAL A 103 -10.66 -10.56 34.98
C VAL A 103 -11.58 -9.51 34.37
N PHE A 104 -12.75 -9.27 34.98
CA PHE A 104 -13.69 -8.24 34.52
C PHE A 104 -13.11 -6.82 34.59
N GLY A 105 -12.44 -6.47 35.70
CA GLY A 105 -11.79 -5.16 35.85
C GLY A 105 -10.66 -4.94 34.85
N ASN A 106 -9.94 -6.00 34.52
CA ASN A 106 -8.87 -6.00 33.52
C ASN A 106 -9.41 -5.89 32.09
N TRP A 107 -10.52 -6.56 31.78
CA TRP A 107 -11.19 -6.44 30.49
C TRP A 107 -11.78 -5.06 30.26
N MET A 108 -12.44 -4.46 31.25
CA MET A 108 -12.94 -3.07 31.13
C MET A 108 -11.79 -2.08 30.86
N ARG A 109 -10.64 -2.23 31.55
CA ARG A 109 -9.44 -1.43 31.29
C ARG A 109 -8.86 -1.70 29.90
N TRP A 110 -8.89 -2.95 29.44
CA TRP A 110 -8.45 -3.30 28.10
C TRP A 110 -9.36 -2.68 27.04
N VAL A 111 -10.69 -2.77 27.16
CA VAL A 111 -11.65 -2.15 26.23
C VAL A 111 -11.48 -0.63 26.17
N GLU A 112 -11.32 0.03 27.32
CA GLU A 112 -11.09 1.48 27.39
C GLU A 112 -9.79 1.90 26.68
N ARG A 113 -8.73 1.08 26.76
CA ARG A 113 -7.41 1.37 26.21
C ARG A 113 -7.26 0.92 24.76
N ALA A 114 -7.80 -0.23 24.38
CA ALA A 114 -7.88 -0.78 23.03
C ALA A 114 -8.51 0.22 22.05
N ALA A 115 -9.55 0.93 22.49
CA ALA A 115 -10.22 1.94 21.69
C ALA A 115 -9.37 3.18 21.37
N MET A 116 -8.24 3.40 22.08
CA MET A 116 -7.30 4.50 21.83
C MET A 116 -6.22 4.16 20.78
N PHE A 117 -6.08 2.91 20.33
CA PHE A 117 -4.89 2.43 19.59
C PHE A 117 -5.06 2.16 18.10
N LEU A 118 -5.52 3.15 17.33
CA LEU A 118 -5.45 3.06 15.86
C LEU A 118 -4.90 4.36 15.26
N ALA A 119 -3.65 4.33 14.81
CA ALA A 119 -3.06 5.10 13.71
C ALA A 119 -1.52 4.97 13.77
N ARG A 120 -0.84 4.92 12.61
CA ARG A 120 0.62 5.05 12.43
C ARG A 120 0.93 6.28 11.58
N GLU A 121 2.18 6.74 11.67
CA GLU A 121 2.80 7.93 11.07
C GLU A 121 2.80 7.97 9.52
N PRO A 122 2.86 9.17 8.90
CA PRO A 122 4.18 9.71 8.54
C PRO A 122 4.31 11.25 8.62
N HIS A 123 5.45 11.74 9.13
CA HIS A 123 6.07 13.01 8.74
C HIS A 123 7.60 12.84 8.65
N GLU A 124 8.26 13.71 7.89
CA GLU A 124 9.69 13.63 7.60
C GLU A 124 10.53 13.65 8.89
N SER A 125 11.24 12.55 9.17
CA SER A 125 12.45 12.49 10.02
C SER A 125 12.33 12.57 11.56
N LEU A 126 11.37 11.89 12.20
CA LEU A 126 11.48 11.60 13.66
C LEU A 126 11.77 10.13 14.00
N PHE A 127 11.35 9.16 13.18
CA PHE A 127 11.82 7.79 13.31
C PHE A 127 13.11 7.60 12.53
N ARG A 128 14.22 8.02 13.15
CA ARG A 128 15.56 7.48 12.82
C ARG A 128 15.75 6.07 13.40
N GLN A 129 14.72 5.52 14.05
CA GLN A 129 14.69 4.16 14.55
C GLN A 129 14.06 3.25 13.49
N GLU A 130 14.79 2.19 13.16
CA GLU A 130 14.39 1.11 12.28
C GLU A 130 12.95 0.67 12.62
N GLY A 131 12.06 0.58 11.63
CA GLY A 131 10.63 0.24 11.83
C GLY A 131 10.37 -1.10 12.54
N VAL A 132 11.42 -1.84 12.87
CA VAL A 132 11.45 -3.06 13.66
C VAL A 132 11.14 -2.79 15.15
N ASP A 133 11.32 -1.57 15.68
CA ASP A 133 11.06 -1.26 17.10
C ASP A 133 9.58 -0.96 17.42
N LEU A 134 8.69 -1.18 16.46
CA LEU A 134 7.27 -0.92 16.63
C LEU A 134 6.61 -2.00 17.50
N PRO A 135 5.59 -1.65 18.31
CA PRO A 135 4.81 -2.64 19.06
C PRO A 135 4.15 -3.62 18.08
N PHE A 136 4.18 -4.89 18.45
CA PHE A 136 3.55 -5.97 17.71
C PHE A 136 2.11 -6.15 18.20
N PRO A 137 1.11 -6.19 17.31
CA PRO A 137 -0.27 -6.30 17.75
C PRO A 137 -0.56 -7.67 18.36
N ALA A 138 -1.46 -7.69 19.34
CA ALA A 138 -2.07 -8.92 19.83
C ALA A 138 -2.87 -9.62 18.72
N HIS A 139 -3.03 -10.94 18.86
CA HIS A 139 -3.73 -11.78 17.90
C HIS A 139 -5.19 -11.32 17.69
N SER A 140 -5.73 -11.45 16.47
CA SER A 140 -7.07 -10.97 16.07
C SER A 140 -8.18 -11.50 16.98
N LEU A 141 -8.07 -12.75 17.42
CA LEU A 141 -9.00 -13.37 18.39
C LEU A 141 -9.15 -12.58 19.70
N VAL A 142 -8.11 -11.86 20.14
CA VAL A 142 -8.20 -10.99 21.31
C VAL A 142 -9.11 -9.80 21.03
N TRP A 143 -9.10 -9.30 19.80
CA TRP A 143 -9.94 -8.18 19.35
C TRP A 143 -11.37 -8.60 18.99
N ASP A 144 -11.52 -9.82 18.47
CA ASP A 144 -12.80 -10.36 18.01
C ASP A 144 -13.62 -11.01 19.14
N ALA A 145 -13.04 -11.14 20.34
CA ALA A 145 -13.71 -11.71 21.50
C ALA A 145 -14.96 -10.89 21.88
N THR A 146 -16.12 -11.54 21.79
CA THR A 146 -17.43 -10.91 22.11
C THR A 146 -17.80 -11.05 23.59
N THR A 147 -17.15 -11.99 24.29
CA THR A 147 -17.36 -12.24 25.72
C THR A 147 -16.05 -12.12 26.48
N LEU A 148 -16.18 -11.91 27.80
CA LEU A 148 -15.04 -11.85 28.71
C LEU A 148 -14.24 -13.15 28.72
N ASP A 149 -14.94 -14.29 28.72
CA ASP A 149 -14.33 -15.61 28.79
C ASP A 149 -13.55 -15.91 27.51
N ASP A 150 -14.11 -15.58 26.34
CA ASP A 150 -13.42 -15.73 25.05
C ASP A 150 -12.16 -14.86 25.01
N TRP A 151 -12.24 -13.63 25.52
CA TRP A 151 -11.09 -12.72 25.59
C TRP A 151 -9.98 -13.26 26.50
N ALA A 152 -10.35 -13.75 27.69
CA ALA A 152 -9.41 -14.33 28.64
C ALA A 152 -8.74 -15.60 28.09
N VAL A 153 -9.50 -16.46 27.39
CA VAL A 153 -8.96 -17.64 26.72
C VAL A 153 -8.00 -17.23 25.59
N ALA A 154 -8.40 -16.29 24.73
CA ALA A 154 -7.57 -15.84 23.62
C ALA A 154 -6.25 -15.21 24.11
N ILE A 155 -6.31 -14.36 25.14
CA ILE A 155 -5.10 -13.70 25.63
C ILE A 155 -4.14 -14.66 26.32
N GLN A 156 -4.66 -15.70 27.01
CA GLN A 156 -3.84 -16.76 27.59
C GLN A 156 -3.20 -17.64 26.52
N GLN A 157 -3.94 -18.02 25.48
CA GLN A 157 -3.42 -18.78 24.34
C GLN A 157 -2.28 -18.06 23.62
N HIS A 158 -2.32 -16.73 23.64
CA HIS A 158 -1.34 -15.86 22.96
C HIS A 158 -0.44 -15.09 23.93
N ALA A 159 -0.32 -15.51 25.19
CA ALA A 159 0.46 -14.79 26.21
C ALA A 159 1.98 -14.73 25.89
N SER A 160 2.49 -15.69 25.12
CA SER A 160 3.89 -15.73 24.65
C SER A 160 4.11 -15.00 23.34
N SER A 161 3.15 -14.19 22.87
CA SER A 161 3.31 -13.45 21.63
C SER A 161 4.41 -12.39 21.75
N PRO A 162 5.18 -12.15 20.68
CA PRO A 162 6.15 -11.05 20.63
C PRO A 162 5.50 -9.71 21.00
N GLN A 163 6.21 -8.87 21.74
CA GLN A 163 5.76 -7.52 22.09
C GLN A 163 6.17 -6.49 21.05
N ARG A 164 7.26 -6.76 20.32
CA ARG A 164 7.81 -5.87 19.29
C ARG A 164 8.05 -6.62 17.99
N VAL A 165 8.00 -5.88 16.87
CA VAL A 165 8.13 -6.47 15.53
C VAL A 165 9.48 -7.17 15.32
N PHE A 166 10.58 -6.61 15.83
CA PHE A 166 11.90 -7.23 15.70
C PHE A 166 12.03 -8.59 16.41
N GLU A 167 11.23 -8.84 17.45
CA GLU A 167 11.29 -10.08 18.22
C GLU A 167 10.76 -11.26 17.40
N VAL A 168 9.87 -11.00 16.44
CA VAL A 168 9.22 -12.02 15.61
C VAL A 168 10.24 -12.76 14.73
N THR A 169 11.28 -12.07 14.22
CA THR A 169 12.32 -12.72 13.40
C THR A 169 13.46 -13.31 14.22
N GLN A 170 13.61 -12.92 15.48
CA GLN A 170 14.65 -13.43 16.38
C GLN A 170 14.24 -14.71 17.09
N VAL A 171 12.94 -14.86 17.40
CA VAL A 171 12.41 -16.02 18.11
C VAL A 171 11.76 -16.96 17.10
N PRO A 172 12.09 -18.27 17.09
CA PRO A 172 11.37 -19.23 16.27
C PRO A 172 9.92 -19.31 16.75
N VAL A 173 9.03 -18.59 16.07
CA VAL A 173 7.61 -18.58 16.40
C VAL A 173 7.02 -19.93 16.01
N LEU A 174 6.45 -20.65 16.99
CA LEU A 174 5.84 -21.97 16.80
C LEU A 174 4.52 -21.91 16.01
N VAL A 175 3.88 -20.74 15.95
CA VAL A 175 2.57 -20.54 15.35
C VAL A 175 2.66 -19.42 14.30
N PRO A 176 2.12 -19.61 13.09
CA PRO A 176 2.01 -18.53 12.11
C PRO A 176 1.27 -17.32 12.69
N CYS A 177 1.70 -16.12 12.31
CA CYS A 177 0.96 -14.90 12.62
C CYS A 177 -0.43 -14.96 12.00
N ASP A 178 -1.40 -14.24 12.56
CA ASP A 178 -2.72 -14.08 11.95
C ASP A 178 -2.70 -13.06 10.78
N PRO A 179 -3.81 -12.87 10.02
CA PRO A 179 -3.84 -11.92 8.92
C PRO A 179 -3.53 -10.45 9.31
N PHE A 180 -3.92 -10.03 10.51
CA PHE A 180 -3.69 -8.66 11.01
C PHE A 180 -2.22 -8.44 11.37
N GLN A 181 -1.65 -9.33 12.17
CA GLN A 181 -0.23 -9.38 12.51
C GLN A 181 0.65 -9.46 11.26
N SER A 182 0.30 -10.34 10.33
CA SER A 182 0.98 -10.51 9.04
C SER A 182 0.98 -9.21 8.23
N SER A 183 -0.11 -8.46 8.24
CA SER A 183 -0.19 -7.17 7.55
C SER A 183 0.77 -6.14 8.14
N ILE A 184 0.96 -6.13 9.46
CA ILE A 184 1.95 -5.27 10.12
C ILE A 184 3.37 -5.69 9.74
N LEU A 185 3.68 -6.99 9.73
CA LEU A 185 4.99 -7.49 9.31
C LEU A 185 5.28 -7.09 7.86
N ILE A 186 4.36 -7.35 6.94
CA ILE A 186 4.49 -6.95 5.54
C ILE A 186 4.75 -5.44 5.44
N ALA A 187 3.97 -4.62 6.15
CA ALA A 187 4.18 -3.17 6.13
C ALA A 187 5.58 -2.78 6.65
N VAL A 188 6.05 -3.34 7.77
CA VAL A 188 7.35 -2.98 8.35
C VAL A 188 8.51 -3.43 7.47
N PHE A 189 8.48 -4.67 6.99
CA PHE A 189 9.58 -5.21 6.20
C PHE A 189 9.63 -4.62 4.78
N TYR A 190 8.48 -4.28 4.21
CA TYR A 190 8.39 -3.84 2.82
C TYR A 190 8.21 -2.33 2.60
N ASN A 191 7.74 -1.55 3.58
CA ASN A 191 7.56 -0.08 3.47
C ASN A 191 8.83 0.70 3.85
N ARG A 192 9.96 0.41 3.20
CA ARG A 192 11.23 1.14 3.44
C ARG A 192 11.32 2.37 2.55
N SER A 193 10.80 3.49 3.04
CA SER A 193 10.77 4.79 2.35
C SER A 193 12.14 5.49 2.26
N GLU A 194 13.14 5.07 3.03
CA GLU A 194 14.45 5.73 3.11
C GLU A 194 15.37 5.49 1.90
N ILE A 195 15.07 4.50 1.06
CA ILE A 195 15.94 4.18 -0.07
C ILE A 195 15.52 5.06 -1.26
N ALA A 196 16.35 6.04 -1.61
CA ALA A 196 16.10 6.96 -2.72
C ALA A 196 15.91 6.27 -4.10
N SER A 197 16.19 4.96 -4.21
CA SER A 197 15.99 4.14 -5.41
C SER A 197 15.98 2.63 -5.08
N PRO A 198 14.90 2.11 -4.45
CA PRO A 198 14.87 0.72 -3.94
C PRO A 198 14.96 -0.33 -5.06
N TYR A 199 14.56 0.03 -6.28
CA TYR A 199 14.58 -0.84 -7.45
C TYR A 199 15.96 -0.99 -8.12
N ILE A 200 16.95 -0.16 -7.73
CA ILE A 200 18.32 -0.23 -8.26
C ILE A 200 19.19 -1.13 -7.38
N ASN A 201 19.01 -1.07 -6.06
CA ASN A 201 19.71 -1.90 -5.07
C ASN A 201 18.68 -2.38 -4.04
N ALA A 202 17.86 -3.37 -4.41
CA ALA A 202 16.90 -3.94 -3.48
C ALA A 202 17.68 -4.56 -2.30
N PRO A 203 17.47 -4.11 -1.06
CA PRO A 203 18.08 -4.77 0.08
C PRO A 203 17.61 -6.22 0.11
N VAL A 204 18.50 -7.13 0.54
CA VAL A 204 18.11 -8.50 0.86
C VAL A 204 17.12 -8.38 2.02
N THR A 205 15.83 -8.46 1.70
CA THR A 205 14.77 -8.45 2.70
C THR A 205 14.75 -9.84 3.30
N GLU A 206 14.72 -9.92 4.63
CA GLU A 206 14.56 -11.20 5.33
C GLU A 206 13.31 -11.90 4.82
N ASP A 207 13.41 -13.20 4.57
CA ASP A 207 12.29 -14.00 4.09
C ASP A 207 11.33 -14.26 5.25
N ILE A 208 10.28 -13.45 5.32
CA ILE A 208 9.22 -13.59 6.32
C ILE A 208 8.11 -14.52 5.86
N ASP A 209 8.15 -15.14 4.68
CA ASP A 209 7.02 -15.90 4.13
C ASP A 209 6.57 -17.04 5.05
N HIS A 210 7.50 -17.61 5.83
CA HIS A 210 7.27 -18.73 6.72
C HIS A 210 6.54 -18.39 8.03
N ILE A 211 6.53 -17.12 8.46
CA ILE A 211 5.85 -16.69 9.70
C ILE A 211 4.48 -16.05 9.44
N LEU A 212 4.17 -15.74 8.17
CA LEU A 212 2.92 -15.09 7.80
C LEU A 212 1.76 -16.08 7.77
N ASP A 213 0.57 -15.54 7.98
CA ASP A 213 -0.70 -16.21 7.77
C ASP A 213 -0.79 -16.75 6.33
N PRO A 214 -1.17 -18.03 6.12
CA PRO A 214 -1.22 -18.63 4.79
C PRO A 214 -2.47 -18.23 3.98
N SER A 215 -3.34 -17.34 4.48
CA SER A 215 -4.54 -16.95 3.75
C SER A 215 -4.21 -16.29 2.41
N PHE A 216 -5.16 -16.41 1.49
CA PHE A 216 -5.10 -15.80 0.17
C PHE A 216 -4.80 -14.29 0.26
N THR A 217 -5.52 -13.58 1.14
CA THR A 217 -5.40 -12.14 1.33
C THR A 217 -4.00 -11.74 1.79
N THR A 218 -3.44 -12.44 2.78
CA THR A 218 -2.10 -12.17 3.29
C THR A 218 -1.05 -12.40 2.21
N LYS A 219 -1.15 -13.51 1.47
CA LYS A 219 -0.26 -13.82 0.35
C LYS A 219 -0.33 -12.77 -0.75
N GLN A 220 -1.53 -12.30 -1.11
CA GLN A 220 -1.71 -11.25 -2.12
C GLN A 220 -1.09 -9.92 -1.69
N ARG A 221 -1.25 -9.53 -0.41
CA ARG A 221 -0.61 -8.35 0.19
C ARG A 221 0.91 -8.45 0.13
N LEU A 222 1.46 -9.61 0.49
CA LEU A 222 2.90 -9.87 0.46
C LEU A 222 3.46 -9.76 -0.97
N LEU A 223 2.83 -10.41 -1.94
CA LEU A 223 3.25 -10.33 -3.35
C LEU A 223 3.18 -8.90 -3.88
N THR A 224 2.13 -8.16 -3.52
CA THR A 224 1.98 -6.75 -3.88
C THR A 224 3.12 -5.91 -3.28
N ALA A 225 3.44 -6.12 -2.01
CA ALA A 225 4.53 -5.42 -1.33
C ALA A 225 5.90 -5.74 -1.97
N LYS A 226 6.15 -7.02 -2.28
CA LYS A 226 7.34 -7.46 -3.04
C LYS A 226 7.41 -6.78 -4.40
N LEU A 227 6.28 -6.72 -5.15
CA LEU A 227 6.22 -6.08 -6.46
C LEU A 227 6.58 -4.60 -6.39
N LEU A 228 6.06 -3.89 -5.38
CA LEU A 228 6.31 -2.46 -5.18
C LEU A 228 7.78 -2.17 -4.86
N GLN A 229 8.49 -3.06 -4.17
CA GLN A 229 9.92 -2.90 -3.91
C GLN A 229 10.78 -2.98 -5.18
N VAL A 230 10.41 -3.88 -6.11
CA VAL A 230 11.20 -4.14 -7.32
C VAL A 230 10.78 -3.31 -8.53
N THR A 231 9.75 -2.48 -8.39
CA THR A 231 9.16 -1.67 -9.48
C THR A 231 9.26 -0.18 -9.16
N PRO A 232 9.69 0.68 -10.11
CA PRO A 232 9.66 2.13 -9.94
C PRO A 232 8.22 2.65 -10.09
N ILE A 233 7.35 2.35 -9.11
CA ILE A 233 5.89 2.50 -9.25
C ILE A 233 5.45 3.93 -9.58
N ARG A 234 6.11 4.95 -9.01
CA ARG A 234 5.81 6.35 -9.33
C ARG A 234 6.13 6.68 -10.79
N ALA A 235 7.24 6.16 -11.32
CA ALA A 235 7.60 6.37 -12.72
C ALA A 235 6.62 5.64 -13.65
N LEU A 236 6.23 4.41 -13.29
CA LEU A 236 5.25 3.62 -14.02
C LEU A 236 3.90 4.36 -14.10
N LEU A 237 3.36 4.78 -12.95
CA LEU A 237 2.11 5.54 -12.86
C LEU A 237 2.18 6.88 -13.59
N ALA A 238 3.28 7.63 -13.48
CA ALA A 238 3.43 8.91 -14.16
C ALA A 238 3.41 8.79 -15.70
N VAL A 239 3.93 7.68 -16.23
CA VAL A 239 3.98 7.42 -17.66
C VAL A 239 2.64 6.87 -18.18
N SER A 240 1.98 5.98 -17.43
CA SER A 240 0.67 5.45 -17.81
C SER A 240 -0.48 6.43 -17.59
N GLY A 241 -0.40 7.29 -16.56
CA GLY A 241 -1.46 8.22 -16.14
C GLY A 241 -1.36 9.62 -16.74
N GLU A 242 -0.64 9.80 -17.85
CA GLU A 242 -0.55 11.06 -18.61
C GLU A 242 -0.26 12.31 -17.74
N SER A 243 0.71 12.22 -16.81
CA SER A 243 1.11 13.27 -15.85
C SER A 243 0.34 13.33 -14.52
N TRP A 244 -0.44 12.29 -14.19
CA TRP A 244 -1.01 12.09 -12.86
C TRP A 244 -0.49 10.80 -12.22
N ILE A 245 -0.07 10.90 -10.96
CA ILE A 245 0.29 9.77 -10.10
C ILE A 245 -0.82 9.67 -9.05
N LEU A 246 -1.75 8.74 -9.24
CA LEU A 246 -2.97 8.66 -8.42
C LEU A 246 -3.72 9.99 -8.42
N PHE A 247 -3.69 10.74 -7.31
CA PHE A 247 -4.35 12.04 -7.15
C PHE A 247 -3.39 13.23 -7.28
N GLU A 248 -2.11 12.99 -7.55
CA GLU A 248 -1.07 14.00 -7.62
C GLU A 248 -0.70 14.31 -9.07
N LYS A 249 -0.86 15.58 -9.48
CA LYS A 249 -0.32 16.05 -10.76
C LYS A 249 1.19 16.15 -10.67
N VAL A 250 1.91 15.58 -11.64
CA VAL A 250 3.35 15.72 -11.78
C VAL A 250 3.70 17.21 -11.91
N PRO A 251 4.56 17.78 -11.04
CA PRO A 251 4.67 19.23 -10.87
C PRO A 251 5.35 19.93 -12.05
N SER A 252 6.19 19.22 -12.83
CA SER A 252 6.95 19.83 -13.93
C SER A 252 7.18 18.85 -15.09
N GLN A 253 7.38 19.39 -16.29
CA GLN A 253 7.77 18.59 -17.46
C GLN A 253 9.12 17.90 -17.24
N GLN A 254 10.04 18.53 -16.51
CA GLN A 254 11.33 17.94 -16.16
C GLN A 254 11.15 16.68 -15.31
N ALA A 255 10.26 16.70 -14.31
CA ALA A 255 9.94 15.51 -13.51
C ALA A 255 9.36 14.39 -14.39
N GLN A 256 8.53 14.73 -15.37
CA GLN A 256 7.99 13.75 -16.32
C GLN A 256 9.08 13.11 -17.21
N ILE A 257 10.06 13.90 -17.65
CA ILE A 257 11.22 13.39 -18.40
C ILE A 257 12.04 12.44 -17.53
N ILE A 258 12.26 12.78 -16.26
CA ILE A 258 12.95 11.93 -15.29
C ILE A 258 12.20 10.60 -15.14
N PHE A 259 10.89 10.61 -14.90
CA PHE A 259 10.10 9.39 -14.78
C PHE A 259 10.14 8.51 -16.04
N LYS A 260 10.03 9.10 -17.24
CA LYS A 260 10.17 8.36 -18.51
C LYS A 260 11.55 7.72 -18.63
N THR A 261 12.59 8.44 -18.24
CA THR A 261 13.99 7.96 -18.30
C THR A 261 14.22 6.82 -17.30
N THR A 262 13.76 6.98 -16.06
CA THR A 262 13.78 5.95 -15.01
C THR A 262 13.07 4.68 -15.47
N LEU A 263 11.83 4.81 -15.99
CA LEU A 263 11.05 3.66 -16.44
C LEU A 263 11.73 2.94 -17.60
N ARG A 264 12.24 3.68 -18.59
CA ARG A 264 12.98 3.09 -19.73
C ARG A 264 14.23 2.35 -19.26
N ALA A 265 15.00 2.94 -18.35
CA ALA A 265 16.20 2.32 -17.80
C ALA A 265 15.85 1.01 -17.07
N TRP A 266 14.83 1.01 -16.22
CA TRP A 266 14.37 -0.17 -15.49
C TRP A 266 13.83 -1.27 -16.42
N ILE A 267 13.00 -0.91 -17.40
CA ILE A 267 12.44 -1.86 -18.40
C ILE A 267 13.56 -2.50 -19.23
N ASN A 268 14.57 -1.73 -19.63
CA ASN A 268 15.66 -2.25 -20.45
C ASN A 268 16.42 -3.40 -19.76
N GLN A 269 16.46 -3.42 -18.43
CA GLN A 269 17.08 -4.49 -17.64
C GLN A 269 16.38 -5.85 -17.79
N ILE A 270 15.10 -5.88 -18.18
CA ILE A 270 14.35 -7.14 -18.39
C ILE A 270 15.05 -8.03 -19.44
N TRP A 271 15.64 -7.42 -20.46
CA TRP A 271 16.28 -8.13 -21.56
C TRP A 271 17.81 -8.11 -21.51
N SER A 272 18.42 -7.37 -20.59
CA SER A 272 19.87 -7.40 -20.44
C SER A 272 20.31 -8.76 -19.90
N ALA A 273 21.35 -9.33 -20.51
CA ALA A 273 21.99 -10.54 -19.99
C ALA A 273 22.81 -10.17 -18.74
N PRO A 274 22.77 -10.98 -17.68
CA PRO A 274 23.58 -10.76 -16.50
C PRO A 274 25.04 -11.13 -16.81
N GLU A 275 25.79 -10.22 -17.43
CA GLU A 275 27.23 -10.39 -17.57
C GLU A 275 27.93 -9.97 -16.26
N GLY A 276 28.24 -10.97 -15.44
CA GLY A 276 29.40 -10.95 -14.56
C GLY A 276 29.36 -10.17 -13.24
N ALA A 277 28.37 -9.34 -12.91
CA ALA A 277 28.38 -8.63 -11.61
C ALA A 277 27.00 -8.31 -11.03
N SER A 278 26.71 -8.93 -9.87
CA SER A 278 25.62 -8.64 -8.92
C SER A 278 24.17 -8.76 -9.44
N PRO A 279 23.20 -9.14 -8.59
CA PRO A 279 21.85 -9.48 -9.02
C PRO A 279 21.07 -8.24 -9.47
N THR A 280 21.16 -7.88 -10.76
CA THR A 280 20.22 -7.00 -11.47
C THR A 280 18.88 -7.74 -11.74
N VAL A 281 18.36 -8.38 -10.69
CA VAL A 281 17.23 -9.34 -10.73
C VAL A 281 15.87 -8.63 -10.58
N SER A 282 15.85 -7.34 -10.23
CA SER A 282 14.62 -6.62 -9.86
C SER A 282 13.56 -6.57 -10.97
N SER A 283 13.90 -6.23 -12.22
CA SER A 283 12.88 -6.09 -13.27
C SER A 283 12.28 -7.42 -13.75
N LYS A 284 13.09 -8.50 -13.81
CA LYS A 284 12.58 -9.84 -14.16
C LYS A 284 11.70 -10.39 -13.03
N GLU A 285 12.12 -10.17 -11.80
CA GLU A 285 11.35 -10.52 -10.61
C GLU A 285 10.01 -9.77 -10.56
N ALA A 286 9.98 -8.49 -10.93
CA ALA A 286 8.74 -7.72 -11.04
C ALA A 286 7.74 -8.36 -12.01
N VAL A 287 8.19 -8.83 -13.17
CA VAL A 287 7.32 -9.53 -14.14
C VAL A 287 6.82 -10.86 -13.56
N ARG A 288 7.69 -11.62 -12.88
CA ARG A 288 7.31 -12.88 -12.21
C ARG A 288 6.23 -12.65 -11.16
N LEU A 289 6.43 -11.67 -10.28
CA LEU A 289 5.49 -11.28 -9.22
C LEU A 289 4.17 -10.79 -9.81
N ALA A 290 4.21 -9.97 -10.87
CA ALA A 290 3.02 -9.49 -11.56
C ALA A 290 2.18 -10.65 -12.12
N ILE A 291 2.81 -11.64 -12.76
CA ILE A 291 2.10 -12.83 -13.25
C ILE A 291 1.46 -13.61 -12.09
N GLN A 292 2.18 -13.79 -10.97
CA GLN A 292 1.63 -14.50 -9.80
C GLN A 292 0.42 -13.80 -9.19
N ILE A 293 0.47 -12.46 -9.05
CA ILE A 293 -0.66 -11.67 -8.54
C ILE A 293 -1.88 -11.83 -9.44
N LEU A 294 -1.69 -11.72 -10.76
CA LEU A 294 -2.80 -11.86 -11.71
C LEU A 294 -3.33 -13.29 -11.75
N HIS A 295 -2.47 -14.29 -11.64
CA HIS A 295 -2.88 -15.68 -11.56
C HIS A 295 -3.74 -15.93 -10.31
N MET A 296 -3.28 -15.47 -9.15
CA MET A 296 -4.05 -15.56 -7.90
C MET A 296 -5.40 -14.86 -8.02
N ALA A 297 -5.46 -13.67 -8.61
CA ALA A 297 -6.71 -12.94 -8.80
C ALA A 297 -7.68 -13.64 -9.79
N LEU A 298 -7.17 -14.48 -10.69
CA LEU A 298 -8.00 -15.28 -11.60
C LEU A 298 -8.50 -16.58 -10.96
N GLU A 299 -7.77 -17.11 -9.98
CA GLU A 299 -8.16 -18.30 -9.21
C GLU A 299 -9.20 -17.98 -8.12
N GLU A 300 -9.29 -16.71 -7.70
CA GLU A 300 -10.22 -16.25 -6.68
C GLU A 300 -11.69 -16.35 -7.15
N GLN A 301 -12.53 -17.03 -6.36
CA GLN A 301 -13.98 -17.09 -6.59
C GLN A 301 -14.60 -15.73 -6.20
N PRO A 302 -15.46 -15.12 -7.04
CA PRO A 302 -16.03 -13.79 -6.78
C PRO A 302 -16.87 -13.67 -5.49
N GLU A 303 -17.30 -14.79 -4.93
CA GLU A 303 -18.23 -14.81 -3.78
C GLU A 303 -17.54 -14.66 -2.42
N ASP A 304 -16.22 -14.89 -2.34
CA ASP A 304 -15.44 -14.80 -1.10
C ASP A 304 -14.54 -13.55 -1.03
N SER A 305 -14.61 -12.66 -2.01
CA SER A 305 -13.84 -11.41 -2.01
C SER A 305 -14.42 -10.43 -1.00
N GLU A 306 -14.14 -10.65 0.29
CA GLU A 306 -14.17 -9.58 1.28
C GLU A 306 -13.32 -8.43 0.71
N LEU A 307 -13.94 -7.25 0.60
CA LEU A 307 -13.36 -6.04 -0.01
C LEU A 307 -12.13 -5.57 0.77
N ASN A 308 -11.02 -6.26 0.57
CA ASN A 308 -9.76 -6.03 1.23
C ASN A 308 -9.11 -4.80 0.61
N MET A 309 -9.15 -3.72 1.37
CA MET A 309 -8.59 -2.43 0.99
C MET A 309 -7.14 -2.58 0.47
N GLY A 310 -6.94 -2.41 -0.84
CA GLY A 310 -5.63 -2.47 -1.48
C GLY A 310 -5.37 -3.72 -2.34
N SER A 311 -6.18 -4.78 -2.30
CA SER A 311 -6.03 -5.94 -3.19
C SER A 311 -6.15 -5.54 -4.67
N ASP A 312 -7.16 -4.72 -4.99
CA ASP A 312 -7.38 -4.13 -6.32
C ASP A 312 -6.15 -3.37 -6.83
N MET A 313 -5.44 -2.68 -5.93
CA MET A 313 -4.24 -1.91 -6.29
C MET A 313 -3.10 -2.84 -6.68
N GLY A 314 -2.95 -3.98 -6.01
CA GLY A 314 -1.96 -5.00 -6.38
C GLY A 314 -2.18 -5.54 -7.79
N VAL A 315 -3.43 -5.90 -8.11
CA VAL A 315 -3.84 -6.35 -9.46
C VAL A 315 -3.59 -5.26 -10.51
N TYR A 316 -3.97 -4.02 -10.20
CA TYR A 316 -3.73 -2.87 -11.07
C TYR A 316 -2.24 -2.65 -11.35
N PHE A 317 -1.39 -2.68 -10.32
CA PHE A 317 0.06 -2.53 -10.47
C PHE A 317 0.69 -3.68 -11.25
N ALA A 318 0.26 -4.92 -11.02
CA ALA A 318 0.69 -6.08 -11.78
C ALA A 318 0.35 -5.94 -13.28
N ALA A 319 -0.88 -5.50 -13.60
CA ALA A 319 -1.31 -5.24 -14.96
C ALA A 319 -0.46 -4.14 -15.63
N LEU A 320 -0.15 -3.05 -14.92
CA LEU A 320 0.71 -1.98 -15.43
C LEU A 320 2.15 -2.47 -15.72
N VAL A 321 2.70 -3.33 -14.86
CA VAL A 321 4.03 -3.92 -15.07
C VAL A 321 4.06 -4.76 -16.33
N LEU A 322 3.06 -5.61 -16.55
CA LEU A 322 2.96 -6.40 -17.78
C LEU A 322 2.72 -5.54 -19.01
N TRP A 323 1.87 -4.52 -18.93
CA TRP A 323 1.67 -3.55 -20.01
C TRP A 323 2.99 -2.87 -20.41
N ALA A 324 3.78 -2.43 -19.44
CA ALA A 324 5.05 -1.77 -19.68
C ALA A 324 6.06 -2.72 -20.36
N ALA A 325 6.18 -3.96 -19.85
CA ALA A 325 7.07 -4.98 -20.41
C ALA A 325 6.67 -5.37 -21.84
N THR A 326 5.38 -5.61 -22.09
CA THR A 326 4.85 -6.00 -23.42
C THR A 326 4.96 -4.87 -24.44
N THR A 327 4.68 -3.63 -24.04
CA THR A 327 4.82 -2.44 -24.90
C THR A 327 6.27 -2.27 -25.33
N ALA A 328 7.21 -2.32 -24.39
CA ALA A 328 8.63 -2.17 -24.71
C ALA A 328 9.18 -3.34 -25.54
N GLY A 329 8.72 -4.57 -25.30
CA GLY A 329 9.07 -5.72 -26.13
C GLY A 329 8.56 -5.60 -27.57
N SER A 330 7.38 -5.00 -27.75
CA SER A 330 6.79 -4.77 -29.08
C SER A 330 7.54 -3.68 -29.85
N SER A 331 7.93 -2.59 -29.20
CA SER A 331 8.71 -1.52 -29.84
C SER A 331 10.06 -1.99 -30.37
N ARG A 332 10.73 -2.89 -29.65
CA ARG A 332 12.04 -3.44 -30.07
C ARG A 332 11.96 -4.26 -31.35
N LYS A 333 10.89 -5.05 -31.53
CA LYS A 333 10.70 -5.83 -32.77
C LYS A 333 10.56 -4.90 -33.98
N THR A 334 9.86 -3.79 -33.84
CA THR A 334 9.69 -2.82 -34.93
C THR A 334 11.02 -2.20 -35.34
N ASP A 335 11.91 -1.89 -34.37
CA ASP A 335 13.24 -1.35 -34.68
C ASP A 335 14.12 -2.35 -35.44
N GLU A 336 14.02 -3.66 -35.14
CA GLU A 336 14.74 -4.70 -35.90
C GLU A 336 14.26 -4.84 -37.35
N PHE A 337 12.95 -4.67 -37.61
CA PHE A 337 12.41 -4.73 -38.98
C PHE A 337 12.71 -3.47 -39.81
N TYR A 338 12.89 -2.32 -39.17
CA TYR A 338 13.15 -1.04 -39.84
C TYR A 338 14.61 -0.64 -39.91
N GLN A 339 15.56 -1.41 -39.35
CA GLN A 339 16.95 -1.25 -39.74
C GLN A 339 17.07 -1.62 -41.23
N PRO A 340 17.25 -0.62 -42.13
CA PRO A 340 17.41 -0.94 -43.53
C PRO A 340 18.67 -1.79 -43.63
N ARG A 341 18.62 -2.90 -44.35
CA ARG A 341 19.79 -3.67 -44.77
C ARG A 341 20.68 -2.79 -45.66
N VAL A 342 21.30 -1.78 -45.09
CA VAL A 342 22.35 -0.99 -45.72
C VAL A 342 23.61 -1.82 -45.59
N ASN A 343 23.73 -2.81 -46.47
CA ASN A 343 24.96 -3.15 -47.20
C ASN A 343 25.00 -4.63 -47.60
N ALA A 344 24.65 -4.88 -48.86
CA ALA A 344 25.50 -5.65 -49.76
C ALA A 344 25.15 -5.27 -51.21
N GLY A 345 25.72 -4.18 -51.72
CA GLY A 345 25.56 -3.82 -53.13
C GLY A 345 25.89 -2.37 -53.49
N ILE A 346 27.18 -2.10 -53.70
CA ILE A 346 27.78 -1.32 -54.80
C ILE A 346 26.86 -0.30 -55.50
N GLY A 347 27.26 0.98 -55.50
CA GLY A 347 26.94 1.91 -56.59
C GLY A 347 26.66 3.35 -56.17
N GLN A 348 27.63 4.23 -56.42
CA GLN A 348 27.42 5.68 -56.49
C GLN A 348 26.26 6.03 -57.45
N ALA A 349 25.32 6.87 -57.02
CA ALA A 349 24.86 8.06 -57.78
C ALA A 349 23.66 8.78 -57.12
N ALA A 350 23.76 10.11 -57.14
CA ALA A 350 22.70 11.12 -57.27
C ALA A 350 21.66 11.32 -56.15
N SER A 351 21.91 12.41 -55.40
CA SER A 351 20.98 13.38 -54.83
C SER A 351 19.65 13.53 -55.57
N THR A 352 18.54 13.42 -54.82
CA THR A 352 17.34 14.26 -54.95
C THR A 352 16.66 14.40 -53.58
N ASP A 353 16.44 15.65 -53.17
CA ASP A 353 15.65 16.06 -52.00
C ASP A 353 14.16 15.71 -52.19
N GLU A 354 13.55 15.06 -51.20
CA GLU A 354 12.08 14.95 -51.12
C GLU A 354 11.59 15.28 -49.70
N VAL A 355 10.97 16.46 -49.58
CA VAL A 355 10.40 17.02 -48.35
C VAL A 355 9.00 16.42 -48.13
N VAL A 356 8.84 15.65 -47.05
CA VAL A 356 7.55 15.08 -46.65
C VAL A 356 6.68 16.13 -45.93
N PRO A 357 5.42 16.40 -46.33
CA PRO A 357 4.62 17.47 -45.74
C PRO A 357 4.03 17.12 -44.37
N ALA A 358 4.09 18.08 -43.45
CA ALA A 358 3.60 18.01 -42.06
C ALA A 358 2.05 17.90 -41.90
N SER A 359 1.30 17.63 -42.97
CA SER A 359 -0.17 17.66 -42.98
C SER A 359 -0.84 16.37 -42.49
N LYS A 360 -0.11 15.27 -42.32
CA LYS A 360 -0.68 13.99 -41.82
C LYS A 360 -0.70 13.82 -40.30
N ARG A 361 -0.01 14.66 -39.51
CA ARG A 361 0.01 14.54 -38.03
C ARG A 361 -1.15 15.24 -37.31
N ARG A 362 -1.88 16.17 -37.95
CA ARG A 362 -2.98 16.91 -37.30
C ARG A 362 -4.33 16.19 -37.28
N ARG A 363 -4.57 15.18 -38.13
CA ARG A 363 -5.89 14.52 -38.19
C ARG A 363 -6.20 13.55 -37.04
N TYR A 364 -5.21 13.05 -36.32
CA TYR A 364 -5.46 12.14 -35.19
C TYR A 364 -5.73 12.84 -33.85
N ALA A 365 -5.41 14.14 -33.72
CA ALA A 365 -5.66 14.88 -32.48
C ALA A 365 -7.11 15.38 -32.38
N ASP A 366 -7.74 15.74 -33.51
CA ASP A 366 -9.09 16.33 -33.53
C ASP A 366 -10.22 15.30 -33.40
N GLU A 367 -9.97 14.02 -33.71
CA GLU A 367 -10.96 12.95 -33.52
C GLU A 367 -11.08 12.50 -32.05
N PHE A 368 -10.00 12.59 -31.26
CA PHE A 368 -10.02 12.18 -29.85
C PHE A 368 -10.73 13.20 -28.93
N ALA A 369 -10.75 14.48 -29.31
CA ALA A 369 -11.43 15.53 -28.55
C ALA A 369 -12.97 15.49 -28.67
N LYS A 370 -13.52 14.79 -29.67
CA LYS A 370 -14.97 14.71 -29.89
C LYS A 370 -15.68 13.57 -29.16
N HIS A 371 -14.94 12.65 -28.53
CA HIS A 371 -15.53 11.50 -27.83
C HIS A 371 -15.53 11.61 -26.29
N ASN A 372 -15.01 12.69 -25.72
CA ASN A 372 -14.90 12.89 -24.27
C ASN A 372 -15.50 14.21 -23.76
N ALA A 373 -16.55 14.72 -24.42
CA ALA A 373 -17.32 15.89 -23.97
C ALA A 373 -18.72 15.49 -23.50
#